data_AF-A0A1J3JP90-F1
#
_entry.id   AF-A0A1J3JP90-F1
#
_cell.length_a   1.000
_cell.length_b   1.000
_cell.length_c   1.000
_cell.angle_alpha   90.00
_cell.angle_beta   90.00
_cell.angle_gamma   90.00
#
_symmetry.space_group_name_H-M   'P 1'
#
loop_
_entity.id
_entity.type
_entity.pdbx_description
1 polymer ?
#
loop_
_entity_poly.entity_id
_entity_poly.type
_entity_poly.pdbx_seq_one_letter_code
_entity_poly.pdbx_strand_id
1 'polypeptide(L)'
;MDRISQLPEALLLRILSLLPNTKDVVSTMVLSKRWRFLWMLVPKLVYDDSYKNIVYRKFSRFVDRSLLVHEAPVIETLHFKLGKTCGDEDIQVWIGAAKKCCVRELIIEIVGSKTLVTLPRSLYSGGCRMLVSLKLSNAVLADASSLPSSFPSLKNLSLVFIKYPGDEFVEMLMSKCPVLEDLVVKRCLNDNVTVFNVRVPSLKSLVLHSLELADMEVDGGFRIDSLSLESLSIKDYSSDICVIENDLTKIVEANVCISYGGTEQLAGSLTSVKHLYLCVPSSKNPYPVFHCLVRLKICTCETEWLNLLMSVLKASPKLRALKLDQCHPLRANEARPCWSEPSRVPVCLSSSLETAEWFKYQGAEEEKEVAAFILRSGCWLKKVSVSTNITDPNKKLEMLKDLSLFFRRSPTCQIAFD
;
A
#
# COMPACT_ATOMS: atom_id res chain seq x y z
N MET A 1 31.68 2.83 37.33
CA MET A 1 31.72 1.49 36.73
C MET A 1 30.90 1.49 35.47
N ASP A 2 31.43 0.97 34.37
CA ASP A 2 30.67 0.74 33.14
C ASP A 2 29.79 -0.51 33.31
N ARG A 3 28.55 -0.30 33.74
CA ARG A 3 27.57 -1.38 33.98
C ARG A 3 27.03 -1.96 32.67
N ILE A 4 27.06 -1.20 31.58
CA ILE A 4 26.55 -1.65 30.28
C ILE A 4 27.52 -2.66 29.68
N SER A 5 28.83 -2.43 29.77
CA SER A 5 29.85 -3.40 29.36
C SER A 5 29.83 -4.73 30.15
N GLN A 6 29.03 -4.85 31.22
CA GLN A 6 28.86 -6.12 31.94
C GLN A 6 27.75 -7.00 31.34
N LEU A 7 26.92 -6.46 30.45
CA LEU A 7 25.85 -7.22 29.80
C LEU A 7 26.41 -8.33 28.89
N PRO A 8 25.68 -9.45 28.71
CA PRO A 8 25.98 -10.45 27.71
C PRO A 8 26.10 -9.85 26.30
N GLU A 9 26.98 -10.40 25.48
CA GLU A 9 27.24 -9.91 24.12
C GLU A 9 25.97 -9.82 23.26
N ALA A 10 25.10 -10.82 23.34
CA ALA A 10 23.82 -10.81 22.63
C ALA A 10 22.94 -9.59 22.97
N LEU A 11 22.96 -9.11 24.23
CA LEU A 11 22.24 -7.90 24.61
C LEU A 11 22.92 -6.64 24.09
N LEU A 12 24.26 -6.61 24.06
CA LEU A 12 25.01 -5.49 23.48
C LEU A 12 24.74 -5.36 21.98
N LEU A 13 24.76 -6.47 21.23
CA LEU A 13 24.42 -6.49 19.80
C LEU A 13 22.97 -6.07 19.54
N ARG A 14 22.04 -6.46 20.44
CA ARG A 14 20.65 -6.01 20.38
C ARG A 14 20.52 -4.51 20.63
N ILE A 15 21.24 -3.96 21.62
CA ILE A 15 21.30 -2.51 21.87
C ILE A 15 21.85 -1.78 20.65
N LEU A 16 22.96 -2.26 20.07
CA LEU A 16 23.56 -1.67 18.88
C LEU A 16 22.62 -1.71 17.67
N SER A 17 21.83 -2.78 17.51
CA SER A 17 20.86 -2.92 16.42
C SER A 17 19.66 -1.95 16.54
N LEU A 18 19.47 -1.31 17.69
CA LEU A 18 18.47 -0.26 17.90
C LEU A 18 19.00 1.13 17.51
N LEU A 19 20.31 1.29 17.29
CA LEU A 19 20.87 2.54 16.79
C LEU A 19 20.41 2.80 15.35
N PRO A 20 20.15 4.07 14.98
CA PRO A 20 19.51 4.39 13.71
C PRO A 20 20.44 4.21 12.50
N ASN A 21 21.76 4.32 12.67
CA ASN A 21 22.74 4.29 11.59
C ASN A 21 24.00 3.49 11.97
N THR A 22 24.59 2.76 11.01
CA THR A 22 25.84 2.01 11.17
C THR A 22 27.00 2.90 11.62
N LYS A 23 27.03 4.18 11.24
CA LYS A 23 28.04 5.14 11.70
C LYS A 23 28.01 5.31 13.22
N ASP A 24 26.82 5.38 13.81
CA ASP A 24 26.66 5.49 15.25
C ASP A 24 27.09 4.20 15.94
N VAL A 25 26.73 3.06 15.35
CA VAL A 25 27.17 1.73 15.80
C VAL A 25 28.69 1.64 15.82
N VAL A 26 29.36 2.01 14.72
CA VAL A 26 30.83 2.03 14.62
C VAL A 26 31.43 3.00 15.63
N SER A 27 30.80 4.16 15.88
CA SER A 27 31.31 5.13 16.86
C SER A 27 31.41 4.56 18.28
N THR A 28 30.60 3.54 18.63
CA THR A 28 30.67 2.89 19.94
C THR A 28 32.00 2.15 20.20
N MET A 29 32.80 1.89 19.16
CA MET A 29 34.11 1.23 19.27
C MET A 29 35.08 1.96 20.22
N VAL A 30 34.88 3.26 20.45
CA VAL A 30 35.75 4.08 21.32
C VAL A 30 35.32 4.04 22.79
N LEU A 31 34.16 3.47 23.12
CA LEU A 31 33.63 3.44 24.49
C LEU A 31 34.48 2.58 25.42
N SER A 32 34.89 1.39 24.97
CA SER A 32 35.82 0.54 25.71
C SER A 32 36.42 -0.55 24.82
N LYS A 33 37.43 -1.27 25.33
CA LYS A 33 38.02 -2.43 24.65
C LYS A 33 36.96 -3.49 24.26
N ARG A 34 35.89 -3.62 25.06
CA ARG A 34 34.80 -4.57 24.80
C ARG A 34 33.96 -4.17 23.59
N TRP A 35 33.70 -2.88 23.38
CA TRP A 35 32.87 -2.39 22.27
C TRP A 35 33.62 -2.31 20.94
N ARG A 36 34.95 -2.34 20.98
CA ARG A 36 35.84 -2.13 19.83
C ARG A 36 35.46 -2.94 18.59
N PHE A 37 34.97 -4.17 18.79
CA PHE A 37 34.71 -5.13 17.71
C PHE A 37 33.23 -5.52 17.57
N LEU A 38 32.36 -5.15 18.52
CA LEU A 38 30.96 -5.57 18.52
C LEU A 38 30.20 -5.13 17.28
N TRP A 39 30.52 -3.94 16.76
CA TRP A 39 29.88 -3.40 15.57
C TRP A 39 30.04 -4.29 14.32
N MET A 40 31.12 -5.09 14.25
CA MET A 40 31.39 -6.01 13.13
C MET A 40 30.47 -7.23 13.14
N LEU A 41 29.74 -7.45 14.24
CA LEU A 41 28.82 -8.59 14.44
C LEU A 41 27.35 -8.16 14.46
N VAL A 42 27.05 -6.89 14.23
CA VAL A 42 25.68 -6.36 14.30
C VAL A 42 24.87 -6.81 13.08
N PRO A 43 23.75 -7.53 13.25
CA PRO A 43 23.01 -8.11 12.14
C PRO A 43 22.21 -7.09 11.31
N LYS A 44 22.08 -5.85 11.79
CA LYS A 44 21.35 -4.77 11.12
C LYS A 44 22.29 -3.63 10.76
N LEU A 45 22.46 -3.39 9.46
CA LEU A 45 23.29 -2.32 8.94
C LEU A 45 22.43 -1.32 8.17
N VAL A 46 22.52 -0.05 8.55
CA VAL A 46 21.84 1.08 7.91
C VAL A 46 22.87 2.12 7.51
N TYR A 47 23.09 2.27 6.21
CA TYR A 47 23.97 3.27 5.62
C TYR A 47 23.13 4.38 5.01
N ASP A 48 23.21 5.56 5.60
CA ASP A 48 22.40 6.71 5.22
C ASP A 48 23.27 7.89 4.75
N ASP A 49 23.16 8.22 3.48
CA ASP A 49 23.82 9.34 2.79
C ASP A 49 22.85 10.51 2.51
N SER A 50 21.66 10.50 3.12
CA SER A 50 20.65 11.56 2.92
C SER A 50 20.99 12.88 3.63
N TYR A 51 21.94 12.86 4.56
CA TYR A 51 22.36 14.06 5.29
C TYR A 51 23.26 14.94 4.41
N LYS A 52 22.76 16.14 4.09
CA LYS A 52 23.40 17.20 3.29
C LYS A 52 24.75 17.63 3.88
N ASN A 53 25.80 16.90 3.58
CA ASN A 53 27.19 17.34 3.47
C ASN A 53 28.05 16.10 3.62
N ILE A 54 28.69 15.66 2.54
CA ILE A 54 30.06 15.14 2.58
C ILE A 54 30.55 15.07 1.13
N VAL A 55 31.80 15.48 0.94
CA VAL A 55 32.58 15.31 -0.28
C VAL A 55 32.35 13.90 -0.85
N TYR A 56 31.92 13.84 -2.11
CA TYR A 56 31.84 12.63 -2.94
C TYR A 56 32.99 11.64 -2.62
N ARG A 57 32.67 10.34 -2.46
CA ARG A 57 33.54 9.20 -2.04
C ARG A 57 33.76 8.93 -0.55
N LYS A 58 33.61 9.89 0.38
CA LYS A 58 33.87 9.56 1.81
C LYS A 58 32.83 8.57 2.36
N PHE A 59 31.56 8.74 1.98
CA PHE A 59 30.50 7.78 2.31
C PHE A 59 30.79 6.41 1.69
N SER A 60 31.02 6.34 0.37
CA SER A 60 31.28 5.06 -0.30
C SER A 60 32.46 4.31 0.32
N ARG A 61 33.58 4.99 0.58
CA ARG A 61 34.74 4.41 1.25
C ARG A 61 34.45 3.90 2.66
N PHE A 62 33.54 4.55 3.39
CA PHE A 62 33.11 4.07 4.71
C PHE A 62 32.28 2.79 4.56
N VAL A 63 31.32 2.77 3.64
CA VAL A 63 30.49 1.59 3.35
C VAL A 63 31.37 0.41 2.91
N ASP A 64 32.27 0.61 1.96
CA ASP A 64 33.20 -0.41 1.46
C ASP A 64 34.00 -1.05 2.60
N ARG A 65 34.62 -0.21 3.44
CA ARG A 65 35.43 -0.68 4.56
C ARG A 65 34.59 -1.39 5.61
N SER A 66 33.42 -0.85 5.91
CA SER A 66 32.50 -1.42 6.90
C SER A 66 32.00 -2.80 6.47
N LEU A 67 31.59 -2.95 5.21
CA LEU A 67 31.16 -4.24 4.66
C LEU A 67 32.32 -5.23 4.52
N LEU A 68 33.53 -4.76 4.21
CA LEU A 68 34.71 -5.62 4.08
C LEU A 68 35.10 -6.31 5.38
N VAL A 69 35.01 -5.60 6.51
CA VAL A 69 35.37 -6.12 7.84
C VAL A 69 34.18 -6.64 8.63
N HIS A 70 32.99 -6.68 8.03
CA HIS A 70 31.81 -7.23 8.69
C HIS A 70 31.92 -8.75 8.77
N GLU A 71 31.72 -9.31 9.96
CA GLU A 71 31.99 -10.72 10.27
C GLU A 71 30.71 -11.51 10.63
N ALA A 72 29.55 -10.85 10.69
CA ALA A 72 28.31 -11.55 10.98
C ALA A 72 28.01 -12.62 9.90
N PRO A 73 27.68 -13.86 10.28
CA PRO A 73 27.45 -14.95 9.33
C PRO A 73 26.19 -14.70 8.48
N VAL A 74 25.22 -13.96 9.02
CA VAL A 74 23.97 -13.58 8.37
C VAL A 74 23.67 -12.13 8.73
N ILE A 75 23.44 -11.30 7.72
CA ILE A 75 22.89 -9.95 7.90
C ILE A 75 21.36 -10.04 7.80
N GLU A 76 20.68 -9.71 8.89
CA GLU A 76 19.21 -9.70 8.94
C GLU A 76 18.65 -8.56 8.07
N THR A 77 19.20 -7.36 8.19
CA THR A 77 18.80 -6.21 7.37
C THR A 77 20.01 -5.41 6.90
N LEU A 78 20.10 -5.21 5.59
CA LEU A 78 21.03 -4.30 4.95
C LEU A 78 20.25 -3.20 4.23
N HIS A 79 20.37 -1.97 4.73
CA HIS A 79 19.63 -0.83 4.22
C HIS A 79 20.59 0.25 3.72
N PHE A 80 20.46 0.59 2.44
CA PHE A 80 21.13 1.70 1.78
C PHE A 80 20.13 2.82 1.50
N LYS A 81 20.28 3.96 2.19
CA LYS A 81 19.60 5.21 1.87
C LYS A 81 20.59 6.11 1.16
N LEU A 82 20.47 6.19 -0.16
CA LEU A 82 21.48 6.75 -1.04
C LEU A 82 21.03 8.12 -1.56
N GLY A 83 21.90 9.11 -1.38
CA GLY A 83 21.71 10.46 -1.90
C GLY A 83 22.26 10.65 -3.31
N LYS A 84 22.45 11.91 -3.72
CA LYS A 84 23.01 12.32 -5.02
C LYS A 84 24.43 11.82 -5.30
N THR A 85 25.14 11.36 -4.28
CA THR A 85 26.59 11.15 -4.28
C THR A 85 27.01 9.72 -4.53
N CYS A 86 26.08 8.77 -4.64
CA CYS A 86 26.38 7.37 -4.89
C CYS A 86 26.30 7.05 -6.39
N GLY A 87 27.37 6.47 -6.95
CA GLY A 87 27.39 5.99 -8.33
C GLY A 87 26.92 4.54 -8.47
N ASP A 88 26.59 4.13 -9.70
CA ASP A 88 26.16 2.76 -10.02
C ASP A 88 27.26 1.71 -9.67
N GLU A 89 28.53 2.09 -9.82
CA GLU A 89 29.70 1.24 -9.51
C GLU A 89 29.78 0.85 -8.03
N ASP A 90 29.49 1.80 -7.13
CA ASP A 90 29.52 1.57 -5.68
C ASP A 90 28.45 0.52 -5.28
N ILE A 91 27.25 0.66 -5.83
CA ILE A 91 26.13 -0.24 -5.57
C ILE A 91 26.45 -1.67 -6.04
N GLN A 92 27.15 -1.81 -7.17
CA GLN A 92 27.60 -3.11 -7.66
C GLN A 92 28.53 -3.82 -6.68
N VAL A 93 29.46 -3.09 -6.07
CA VAL A 93 30.36 -3.62 -5.04
C VAL A 93 29.56 -4.04 -3.80
N TRP A 94 28.63 -3.20 -3.34
CA TRP A 94 27.85 -3.45 -2.13
C TRP A 94 26.89 -4.63 -2.26
N ILE A 95 26.30 -4.82 -3.44
CA ILE A 95 25.49 -6.01 -3.73
C ILE A 95 26.35 -7.28 -3.71
N GLY A 96 27.59 -7.21 -4.18
CA GLY A 96 28.56 -8.30 -4.05
C GLY A 96 28.81 -8.67 -2.58
N ALA A 97 28.99 -7.67 -1.72
CA ALA A 97 29.15 -7.89 -0.29
C ALA A 97 27.88 -8.45 0.37
N ALA A 98 26.69 -7.95 -0.02
CA ALA A 98 25.41 -8.43 0.49
C ALA A 98 25.19 -9.92 0.23
N LYS A 99 25.58 -10.41 -0.95
CA LYS A 99 25.58 -11.84 -1.29
C LYS A 99 26.49 -12.65 -0.41
N LYS A 100 27.73 -12.18 -0.20
CA LYS A 100 28.72 -12.85 0.65
C LYS A 100 28.22 -13.01 2.08
N CYS A 101 27.48 -12.03 2.59
CA CYS A 101 26.98 -12.01 3.97
C CYS A 101 25.57 -12.59 4.14
N CYS A 102 25.07 -13.33 3.14
CA CYS A 102 23.80 -14.05 3.21
C CYS A 102 22.60 -13.20 3.69
N VAL A 103 22.46 -12.00 3.12
CA VAL A 103 21.44 -11.03 3.54
C VAL A 103 20.01 -11.58 3.46
N ARG A 104 19.19 -11.29 4.48
CA ARG A 104 17.76 -11.64 4.54
C ARG A 104 16.83 -10.54 4.07
N GLU A 105 17.09 -9.29 4.46
CA GLU A 105 16.37 -8.12 3.96
C GLU A 105 17.34 -7.13 3.32
N LEU A 106 17.10 -6.79 2.05
CA LEU A 106 17.83 -5.77 1.32
C LEU A 106 16.91 -4.61 0.98
N ILE A 107 17.27 -3.41 1.42
CA ILE A 107 16.55 -2.17 1.15
C ILE A 107 17.49 -1.20 0.45
N ILE A 108 17.09 -0.73 -0.74
CA ILE A 108 17.81 0.31 -1.48
C ILE A 108 16.82 1.45 -1.76
N GLU A 109 17.04 2.56 -1.09
CA GLU A 109 16.22 3.77 -1.20
C GLU A 109 17.06 4.90 -1.77
N ILE A 110 16.76 5.36 -2.99
CA ILE A 110 17.44 6.50 -3.60
C ILE A 110 16.62 7.77 -3.32
N VAL A 111 17.22 8.76 -2.65
CA VAL A 111 16.55 9.97 -2.17
C VAL A 111 17.17 11.22 -2.80
N GLY A 112 16.32 12.07 -3.39
CA GLY A 112 16.71 13.42 -3.82
C GLY A 112 17.71 13.47 -4.98
N SER A 113 17.93 12.37 -5.70
CA SER A 113 18.78 12.39 -6.91
C SER A 113 18.09 13.08 -8.08
N LYS A 114 18.83 13.89 -8.84
CA LYS A 114 18.35 14.45 -10.13
C LYS A 114 18.48 13.42 -11.26
N THR A 115 19.41 12.48 -11.12
CA THR A 115 19.70 11.41 -12.08
C THR A 115 19.21 10.08 -11.52
N LEU A 116 18.56 9.29 -12.36
CA LEU A 116 18.17 7.95 -11.96
C LEU A 116 19.41 7.08 -11.81
N VAL A 117 19.49 6.34 -10.71
CA VAL A 117 20.57 5.40 -10.42
C VAL A 117 20.20 4.06 -11.01
N THR A 118 21.11 3.44 -11.75
CA THR A 118 20.88 2.15 -12.39
C THR A 118 21.36 1.04 -11.47
N LEU A 119 20.42 0.21 -11.02
CA LEU A 119 20.75 -0.96 -10.23
C LEU A 119 21.42 -2.02 -11.10
N PRO A 120 22.57 -2.55 -10.65
CA PRO A 120 23.39 -3.43 -11.45
C PRO A 120 22.75 -4.81 -11.58
N ARG A 121 23.12 -5.51 -12.67
CA ARG A 121 22.62 -6.86 -12.96
C ARG A 121 22.89 -7.88 -11.86
N SER A 122 23.95 -7.66 -11.11
CA SER A 122 24.30 -8.50 -9.96
C SER A 122 23.20 -8.52 -8.89
N LEU A 123 22.28 -7.55 -8.83
CA LEU A 123 21.17 -7.58 -7.87
C LEU A 123 20.31 -8.84 -8.03
N TYR A 124 20.09 -9.24 -9.27
CA TYR A 124 19.25 -10.37 -9.62
C TYR A 124 20.07 -11.57 -10.14
N SER A 125 21.21 -11.37 -10.81
CA SER A 125 22.05 -12.48 -11.29
C SER A 125 22.84 -13.16 -10.17
N GLY A 126 22.68 -14.46 -9.96
CA GLY A 126 23.47 -15.25 -8.99
C GLY A 126 22.87 -15.37 -7.57
N GLY A 127 21.62 -14.92 -7.39
CA GLY A 127 20.67 -15.34 -6.35
C GLY A 127 21.15 -15.30 -4.90
N CYS A 128 20.72 -14.29 -4.14
CA CYS A 128 20.77 -14.35 -2.68
C CYS A 128 19.77 -15.39 -2.18
N ARG A 129 20.19 -16.66 -2.01
CA ARG A 129 19.30 -17.77 -1.60
C ARG A 129 18.59 -17.53 -0.27
N MET A 130 19.12 -16.66 0.58
CA MET A 130 18.56 -16.32 1.89
C MET A 130 17.74 -15.02 1.89
N LEU A 131 17.63 -14.33 0.76
CA LEU A 131 16.89 -13.08 0.66
C LEU A 131 15.39 -13.36 0.75
N VAL A 132 14.78 -12.86 1.82
CA VAL A 132 13.35 -12.98 2.13
C VAL A 132 12.60 -11.71 1.75
N SER A 133 13.23 -10.55 1.88
CA SER A 133 12.62 -9.24 1.60
C SER A 133 13.52 -8.37 0.73
N LEU A 134 12.98 -7.87 -0.38
CA LEU A 134 13.66 -6.94 -1.29
C LEU A 134 12.81 -5.70 -1.47
N LYS A 135 13.36 -4.53 -1.12
CA LYS A 135 12.68 -3.24 -1.23
C LYS A 135 13.53 -2.26 -2.02
N LEU A 136 13.02 -1.82 -3.16
CA LEU A 136 13.69 -0.90 -4.08
C LEU A 136 12.84 0.35 -4.27
N SER A 137 13.47 1.52 -4.18
CA SER A 137 12.80 2.81 -4.36
C SER A 137 13.59 3.76 -5.26
N ASN A 138 12.92 4.39 -6.23
CA ASN A 138 13.45 5.45 -7.11
C ASN A 138 14.67 5.04 -7.95
N ALA A 139 14.62 3.87 -8.59
CA ALA A 139 15.76 3.29 -9.31
C ALA A 139 15.40 2.84 -10.73
N VAL A 140 16.42 2.67 -11.58
CA VAL A 140 16.29 2.01 -12.89
C VAL A 140 16.84 0.60 -12.76
N LEU A 141 16.11 -0.41 -13.23
CA LEU A 141 16.65 -1.76 -13.36
C LEU A 141 17.37 -1.88 -14.70
N ALA A 142 18.65 -2.26 -14.67
CA ALA A 142 19.38 -2.53 -15.90
C ALA A 142 18.71 -3.68 -16.68
N ASP A 143 18.70 -3.58 -18.00
CA ASP A 143 18.27 -4.69 -18.86
C ASP A 143 19.25 -5.86 -18.75
N ALA A 144 18.73 -7.09 -18.71
CA ALA A 144 19.52 -8.30 -18.70
C ALA A 144 18.99 -9.24 -19.80
N SER A 145 19.60 -9.18 -20.97
CA SER A 145 19.33 -10.10 -22.10
C SER A 145 19.47 -11.60 -21.75
N SER A 146 20.06 -11.92 -20.59
CA SER A 146 19.97 -13.21 -19.93
C SER A 146 19.57 -13.01 -18.46
N LEU A 147 18.32 -13.36 -18.16
CA LEU A 147 17.69 -13.07 -16.86
C LEU A 147 18.14 -14.05 -15.73
N PRO A 148 17.80 -13.73 -14.46
CA PRO A 148 18.48 -14.19 -13.24
C PRO A 148 18.20 -15.63 -12.83
N SER A 149 19.09 -16.14 -11.97
CA SER A 149 18.79 -17.23 -11.04
C SER A 149 17.55 -16.90 -10.21
N SER A 150 16.68 -17.88 -9.94
CA SER A 150 15.48 -17.71 -9.10
C SER A 150 15.79 -17.05 -7.75
N PHE A 151 14.81 -16.32 -7.19
CA PHE A 151 14.74 -15.89 -5.80
C PHE A 151 13.93 -16.92 -4.99
N PRO A 152 14.54 -18.03 -4.55
CA PRO A 152 13.79 -19.18 -4.01
C PRO A 152 13.14 -18.92 -2.64
N SER A 153 13.58 -17.89 -1.92
CA SER A 153 13.16 -17.59 -0.54
C SER A 153 12.45 -16.24 -0.41
N LEU A 154 12.29 -15.50 -1.51
CA LEU A 154 11.77 -14.13 -1.48
C LEU A 154 10.26 -14.15 -1.25
N LYS A 155 9.85 -13.64 -0.09
CA LYS A 155 8.46 -13.55 0.35
C LYS A 155 7.88 -12.15 0.19
N ASN A 156 8.72 -11.12 0.31
CA ASN A 156 8.30 -9.72 0.27
C ASN A 156 9.06 -8.98 -0.83
N LEU A 157 8.32 -8.38 -1.76
CA LEU A 157 8.89 -7.56 -2.83
C LEU A 157 8.20 -6.19 -2.84
N SER A 158 8.98 -5.12 -2.74
CA SER A 158 8.49 -3.75 -2.84
C SER A 158 9.24 -3.02 -3.95
N LEU A 159 8.51 -2.57 -4.96
CA LEU A 159 9.01 -1.85 -6.12
C LEU A 159 8.31 -0.49 -6.19
N VAL A 160 9.00 0.55 -5.72
CA VAL A 160 8.44 1.90 -5.61
C VAL A 160 9.16 2.84 -6.56
N PHE A 161 8.43 3.39 -7.53
CA PHE A 161 8.95 4.32 -8.53
C PHE A 161 10.17 3.76 -9.28
N ILE A 162 10.04 2.51 -9.72
CA ILE A 162 11.06 1.80 -10.48
C ILE A 162 10.83 1.96 -11.97
N LYS A 163 11.88 2.23 -12.73
CA LYS A 163 11.88 2.09 -14.19
C LYS A 163 12.39 0.72 -14.60
N TYR A 164 11.65 0.06 -15.47
CA TYR A 164 11.95 -1.28 -15.95
C TYR A 164 12.57 -1.23 -17.36
N PRO A 165 13.24 -2.32 -17.79
CA PRO A 165 13.63 -2.49 -19.19
C PRO A 165 12.43 -2.59 -20.15
N GLY A 166 11.32 -3.17 -19.68
CA GLY A 166 10.09 -3.37 -20.45
C GLY A 166 9.14 -4.39 -19.78
N ASP A 167 7.98 -4.61 -20.40
CA ASP A 167 6.93 -5.53 -19.92
C ASP A 167 7.43 -6.96 -19.71
N GLU A 168 8.20 -7.49 -20.67
CA GLU A 168 8.79 -8.84 -20.62
C GLU A 168 9.67 -9.06 -19.38
N PHE A 169 10.37 -8.01 -18.93
CA PHE A 169 11.20 -8.08 -17.74
C PHE A 169 10.35 -8.26 -16.48
N VAL A 170 9.19 -7.60 -16.39
CA VAL A 170 8.28 -7.71 -15.24
C VAL A 170 7.71 -9.12 -15.16
N GLU A 171 7.17 -9.65 -16.26
CA GLU A 171 6.63 -11.01 -16.30
C GLU A 171 7.66 -12.04 -15.86
N MET A 172 8.88 -11.86 -16.37
CA MET A 172 9.97 -12.77 -16.09
C MET A 172 10.47 -12.62 -14.65
N LEU A 173 10.55 -11.41 -14.07
CA LEU A 173 10.86 -11.20 -12.65
C LEU A 173 9.84 -11.91 -11.74
N MET A 174 8.54 -11.78 -12.04
CA MET A 174 7.47 -12.44 -11.28
C MET A 174 7.60 -13.97 -11.34
N SER A 175 7.93 -14.53 -12.51
CA SER A 175 8.16 -15.97 -12.66
C SER A 175 9.32 -16.52 -11.82
N LYS A 176 10.27 -15.66 -11.42
CA LYS A 176 11.46 -16.04 -10.65
C LYS A 176 11.29 -15.94 -9.13
N CYS A 177 10.11 -15.56 -8.65
CA CYS A 177 9.78 -15.40 -7.23
C CYS A 177 8.68 -16.40 -6.81
N PRO A 178 8.95 -17.72 -6.78
CA PRO A 178 7.92 -18.75 -6.64
C PRO A 178 7.21 -18.78 -5.28
N VAL A 179 7.82 -18.24 -4.22
CA VAL A 179 7.29 -18.24 -2.85
C VAL A 179 6.86 -16.84 -2.37
N LEU A 180 6.67 -15.90 -3.30
CA LEU A 180 6.33 -14.52 -2.98
C LEU A 180 4.92 -14.43 -2.36
N GLU A 181 4.83 -13.86 -1.16
CA GLU A 181 3.59 -13.74 -0.40
C GLU A 181 3.04 -12.30 -0.41
N ASP A 182 3.92 -11.29 -0.43
CA ASP A 182 3.57 -9.87 -0.41
C ASP A 182 4.26 -9.09 -1.54
N LEU A 183 3.46 -8.39 -2.35
CA LEU A 183 3.94 -7.54 -3.44
C LEU A 183 3.40 -6.12 -3.30
N VAL A 184 4.30 -5.14 -3.29
CA VAL A 184 3.96 -3.72 -3.34
C VAL A 184 4.58 -3.12 -4.60
N VAL A 185 3.74 -2.54 -5.45
CA VAL A 185 4.16 -1.83 -6.66
C VAL A 185 3.56 -0.43 -6.62
N LYS A 186 4.42 0.58 -6.68
CA LYS A 186 4.02 1.96 -6.91
C LYS A 186 4.69 2.43 -8.19
N ARG A 187 3.93 2.57 -9.26
CA ARG A 187 4.47 2.91 -10.58
C ARG A 187 4.90 4.37 -10.63
N CYS A 188 5.92 4.67 -11.41
CA CYS A 188 6.28 6.05 -11.77
C CYS A 188 5.91 6.34 -13.22
N LEU A 189 5.88 7.62 -13.60
CA LEU A 189 5.68 7.99 -14.99
C LEU A 189 6.81 7.46 -15.87
N ASN A 190 6.45 6.98 -17.06
CA ASN A 190 7.39 6.48 -18.05
C ASN A 190 8.35 5.46 -17.43
N ASP A 191 7.77 4.48 -16.73
CA ASP A 191 8.48 3.32 -16.16
C ASP A 191 8.82 2.25 -17.21
N ASN A 192 8.53 2.52 -18.48
CA ASN A 192 8.68 1.65 -19.65
C ASN A 192 7.81 0.39 -19.61
N VAL A 193 6.80 0.35 -18.74
CA VAL A 193 5.85 -0.76 -18.69
C VAL A 193 4.52 -0.27 -19.22
N THR A 194 3.86 -1.00 -20.11
CA THR A 194 2.48 -0.68 -20.48
C THR A 194 1.53 -1.33 -19.47
N VAL A 195 1.57 -2.66 -19.37
CA VAL A 195 0.73 -3.43 -18.45
C VAL A 195 1.61 -4.15 -17.44
N PHE A 196 1.41 -3.83 -16.16
CA PHE A 196 2.11 -4.53 -15.09
C PHE A 196 1.39 -5.86 -14.79
N ASN A 197 1.95 -6.96 -15.30
CA ASN A 197 1.37 -8.29 -15.18
C ASN A 197 1.83 -9.00 -13.89
N VAL A 198 0.88 -9.32 -13.02
CA VAL A 198 1.08 -10.02 -11.75
C VAL A 198 0.53 -11.43 -11.85
N ARG A 199 1.39 -12.38 -12.23
CA ARG A 199 1.09 -13.82 -12.22
C ARG A 199 1.97 -14.55 -11.20
N VAL A 200 1.48 -14.62 -9.95
CA VAL A 200 2.23 -15.19 -8.82
C VAL A 200 1.29 -16.06 -7.97
N PRO A 201 1.30 -17.39 -8.11
CA PRO A 201 0.33 -18.28 -7.46
C PRO A 201 0.38 -18.29 -5.92
N SER A 202 1.53 -17.93 -5.33
CA SER A 202 1.76 -17.90 -3.88
C SER A 202 1.37 -16.58 -3.20
N LEU A 203 1.01 -15.56 -3.99
CA LEU A 203 0.77 -14.21 -3.51
C LEU A 203 -0.50 -14.13 -2.66
N LYS A 204 -0.38 -13.54 -1.47
CA LYS A 204 -1.47 -13.34 -0.51
C LYS A 204 -1.88 -11.88 -0.38
N SER A 205 -0.92 -10.95 -0.54
CA SER A 205 -1.14 -9.52 -0.39
C SER A 205 -0.58 -8.76 -1.59
N LEU A 206 -1.41 -7.92 -2.20
CA LEU A 206 -1.05 -7.13 -3.37
C LEU A 206 -1.44 -5.66 -3.20
N VAL A 207 -0.47 -4.77 -3.34
CA VAL A 207 -0.67 -3.32 -3.36
C VAL A 207 -0.17 -2.77 -4.69
N LEU A 208 -1.06 -2.16 -5.48
CA LEU A 208 -0.79 -1.59 -6.79
C LEU A 208 -1.24 -0.13 -6.83
N HIS A 209 -0.30 0.80 -6.90
CA HIS A 209 -0.61 2.22 -7.02
C HIS A 209 0.01 2.79 -8.29
N SER A 210 -0.76 3.50 -9.10
CA SER A 210 -0.26 4.42 -10.11
C SER A 210 -0.18 5.85 -9.55
N LEU A 211 0.59 6.71 -10.21
CA LEU A 211 0.68 8.12 -9.83
C LEU A 211 -0.51 8.89 -10.40
N GLU A 212 -1.14 9.68 -9.54
CA GLU A 212 -2.15 10.67 -9.93
C GLU A 212 -1.45 11.90 -10.51
N LEU A 213 -1.73 12.23 -11.77
CA LEU A 213 -1.43 13.54 -12.33
C LEU A 213 -2.67 14.10 -12.98
N ALA A 214 -3.00 15.34 -12.61
CA ALA A 214 -3.99 16.11 -13.35
C ALA A 214 -3.54 16.26 -14.80
N ASP A 215 -4.47 15.99 -15.73
CA ASP A 215 -4.40 16.37 -17.15
C ASP A 215 -3.45 15.57 -18.07
N MET A 216 -2.99 14.37 -17.70
CA MET A 216 -2.26 13.49 -18.62
C MET A 216 -2.89 12.10 -18.70
N GLU A 217 -3.29 11.69 -19.91
CA GLU A 217 -3.56 10.28 -20.21
C GLU A 217 -2.24 9.53 -20.09
N VAL A 218 -2.17 8.61 -19.12
CA VAL A 218 -1.01 7.74 -18.92
C VAL A 218 -1.44 6.35 -19.37
N ASP A 219 -0.89 5.91 -20.50
CA ASP A 219 -0.95 4.50 -20.90
C ASP A 219 -0.29 3.67 -19.79
N GLY A 220 -1.03 2.74 -19.21
CA GLY A 220 -0.62 2.09 -17.97
C GLY A 220 -1.72 1.27 -17.32
N GLY A 221 -1.65 -0.06 -17.39
CA GLY A 221 -2.62 -0.95 -16.74
C GLY A 221 -2.01 -1.90 -15.72
N PHE A 222 -2.88 -2.61 -15.00
CA PHE A 222 -2.52 -3.76 -14.19
C PHE A 222 -3.28 -5.00 -14.66
N ARG A 223 -2.59 -6.13 -14.78
CA ARG A 223 -3.19 -7.44 -15.04
C ARG A 223 -2.89 -8.36 -13.88
N ILE A 224 -3.93 -8.93 -13.27
CA ILE A 224 -3.79 -9.71 -12.04
C ILE A 224 -4.30 -11.13 -12.27
N ASP A 225 -3.41 -12.10 -12.04
CA ASP A 225 -3.69 -13.52 -12.09
C ASP A 225 -3.04 -14.21 -10.89
N SER A 226 -3.69 -14.11 -9.73
CA SER A 226 -3.23 -14.74 -8.50
C SER A 226 -4.39 -15.21 -7.62
N LEU A 227 -4.66 -16.51 -7.68
CA LEU A 227 -5.80 -17.15 -7.01
C LEU A 227 -5.65 -17.28 -5.49
N SER A 228 -4.44 -17.03 -4.95
CA SER A 228 -4.16 -17.12 -3.51
C SER A 228 -4.34 -15.79 -2.76
N LEU A 229 -4.74 -14.71 -3.46
CA LEU A 229 -4.87 -13.39 -2.86
C LEU A 229 -5.93 -13.36 -1.75
N GLU A 230 -5.51 -12.86 -0.60
CA GLU A 230 -6.34 -12.62 0.59
C GLU A 230 -6.59 -11.11 0.79
N SER A 231 -5.65 -10.27 0.34
CA SER A 231 -5.72 -8.80 0.43
C SER A 231 -5.31 -8.13 -0.89
N LEU A 232 -6.12 -7.18 -1.34
CA LEU A 232 -5.90 -6.41 -2.56
C LEU A 232 -6.07 -4.90 -2.29
N SER A 233 -5.11 -4.09 -2.68
CA SER A 233 -5.23 -2.63 -2.64
C SER A 233 -4.79 -2.03 -3.97
N ILE A 234 -5.75 -1.46 -4.71
CA ILE A 234 -5.54 -0.81 -6.00
C ILE A 234 -5.84 0.68 -5.84
N LYS A 235 -4.89 1.51 -6.27
CA LYS A 235 -5.08 2.94 -6.49
C LYS A 235 -4.66 3.27 -7.91
N ASP A 236 -5.62 3.37 -8.80
CA ASP A 236 -5.35 3.56 -10.22
C ASP A 236 -5.96 4.83 -10.79
N TYR A 237 -5.10 5.70 -11.31
CA TYR A 237 -5.46 6.97 -11.91
C TYR A 237 -5.19 7.00 -13.41
N SER A 238 -4.77 5.88 -14.02
CA SER A 238 -4.58 5.77 -15.47
C SER A 238 -5.91 5.62 -16.20
N SER A 239 -5.89 5.85 -17.51
CA SER A 239 -7.02 5.67 -18.42
C SER A 239 -7.26 4.20 -18.82
N ASP A 240 -6.29 3.32 -18.57
CA ASP A 240 -6.35 1.91 -18.96
C ASP A 240 -7.02 1.02 -17.93
N ILE A 241 -7.56 -0.10 -18.41
CA ILE A 241 -8.36 -1.03 -17.61
C ILE A 241 -7.45 -1.89 -16.72
N CYS A 242 -7.69 -1.86 -15.41
CA CYS A 242 -7.22 -2.91 -14.51
C CYS A 242 -8.03 -4.19 -14.73
N VAL A 243 -7.36 -5.26 -15.16
CA VAL A 243 -7.99 -6.55 -15.48
C VAL A 243 -7.60 -7.59 -14.44
N ILE A 244 -8.60 -8.24 -13.84
CA ILE A 244 -8.42 -9.45 -13.05
C ILE A 244 -8.87 -10.63 -13.92
N GLU A 245 -7.98 -11.57 -14.19
CA GLU A 245 -8.27 -12.68 -15.13
C GLU A 245 -9.24 -13.71 -14.54
N ASN A 246 -9.15 -13.95 -13.23
CA ASN A 246 -9.83 -15.04 -12.55
C ASN A 246 -10.51 -14.56 -11.26
N ASP A 247 -11.61 -15.20 -10.89
CA ASP A 247 -12.31 -14.88 -9.64
C ASP A 247 -11.42 -15.10 -8.42
N LEU A 248 -11.27 -14.06 -7.60
CA LEU A 248 -10.44 -14.09 -6.41
C LEU A 248 -11.22 -14.71 -5.24
N THR A 249 -11.42 -16.02 -5.30
CA THR A 249 -12.26 -16.76 -4.34
C THR A 249 -11.79 -16.69 -2.88
N LYS A 250 -10.50 -16.42 -2.64
CA LYS A 250 -9.90 -16.32 -1.29
C LYS A 250 -9.84 -14.90 -0.75
N ILE A 251 -10.24 -13.89 -1.55
CA ILE A 251 -10.11 -12.49 -1.15
C ILE A 251 -10.94 -12.19 0.09
N VAL A 252 -10.31 -11.61 1.11
CA VAL A 252 -10.96 -11.20 2.36
C VAL A 252 -11.18 -9.69 2.36
N GLU A 253 -10.14 -8.94 1.95
CA GLU A 253 -10.13 -7.48 1.94
C GLU A 253 -9.76 -6.95 0.56
N ALA A 254 -10.53 -6.01 0.05
CA ALA A 254 -10.21 -5.28 -1.17
C ALA A 254 -10.42 -3.78 -0.98
N ASN A 255 -9.40 -3.00 -1.35
CA ASN A 255 -9.41 -1.54 -1.35
C ASN A 255 -9.21 -1.05 -2.78
N VAL A 256 -10.26 -0.53 -3.42
CA VAL A 256 -10.23 -0.15 -4.83
C VAL A 256 -10.53 1.34 -4.97
N CYS A 257 -9.55 2.09 -5.46
CA CYS A 257 -9.66 3.51 -5.77
C CYS A 257 -9.27 3.71 -7.23
N ILE A 258 -10.23 4.01 -8.10
CA ILE A 258 -10.00 4.12 -9.55
C ILE A 258 -10.66 5.39 -10.08
N SER A 259 -9.93 6.17 -10.85
CA SER A 259 -10.44 7.43 -11.39
C SER A 259 -11.14 7.31 -12.75
N TYR A 260 -10.78 6.30 -13.56
CA TYR A 260 -11.26 6.11 -14.93
C TYR A 260 -11.58 4.62 -15.20
N GLY A 261 -12.80 4.33 -15.71
CA GLY A 261 -13.18 3.05 -16.32
C GLY A 261 -12.94 1.76 -15.49
N GLY A 262 -13.17 0.60 -16.11
CA GLY A 262 -12.71 -0.73 -15.63
C GLY A 262 -13.40 -1.34 -14.39
N THR A 263 -14.36 -0.66 -13.76
CA THR A 263 -14.95 -1.09 -12.49
C THR A 263 -15.77 -2.39 -12.57
N GLU A 264 -16.33 -2.69 -13.74
CA GLU A 264 -17.22 -3.84 -13.95
C GLU A 264 -16.50 -5.18 -13.87
N GLN A 265 -15.32 -5.27 -14.51
CA GLN A 265 -14.50 -6.49 -14.48
C GLN A 265 -14.02 -6.77 -13.07
N LEU A 266 -13.62 -5.73 -12.33
CA LEU A 266 -13.20 -5.84 -10.93
C LEU A 266 -14.33 -6.28 -10.02
N ALA A 267 -15.55 -5.76 -10.23
CA ALA A 267 -16.69 -6.15 -9.42
C ALA A 267 -17.01 -7.65 -9.55
N GLY A 268 -16.92 -8.20 -10.77
CA GLY A 268 -17.05 -9.64 -11.05
C GLY A 268 -16.12 -10.50 -10.21
N SER A 269 -14.84 -10.14 -10.18
CA SER A 269 -13.80 -10.94 -9.53
C SER A 269 -13.77 -10.81 -8.00
N LEU A 270 -14.52 -9.86 -7.42
CA LEU A 270 -14.50 -9.53 -5.98
C LEU A 270 -15.75 -10.02 -5.23
N THR A 271 -16.57 -10.90 -5.81
CA THR A 271 -17.83 -11.39 -5.22
C THR A 271 -17.69 -12.08 -3.86
N SER A 272 -16.51 -12.66 -3.57
CA SER A 272 -16.21 -13.38 -2.32
C SER A 272 -15.68 -12.50 -1.19
N VAL A 273 -15.45 -11.20 -1.44
CA VAL A 273 -14.84 -10.27 -0.49
C VAL A 273 -15.69 -10.07 0.78
N LYS A 274 -15.05 -9.94 1.93
CA LYS A 274 -15.72 -9.67 3.23
C LYS A 274 -15.67 -8.19 3.60
N HIS A 275 -14.57 -7.52 3.28
CA HIS A 275 -14.35 -6.10 3.55
C HIS A 275 -13.98 -5.39 2.25
N LEU A 276 -14.82 -4.43 1.84
CA LEU A 276 -14.64 -3.73 0.57
C LEU A 276 -14.61 -2.22 0.79
N TYR A 277 -13.56 -1.57 0.30
CA TYR A 277 -13.51 -0.12 0.14
C TYR A 277 -13.57 0.22 -1.35
N LEU A 278 -14.48 1.13 -1.72
CA LEU A 278 -14.65 1.62 -3.08
C LEU A 278 -14.54 3.13 -3.15
N CYS A 279 -13.71 3.60 -4.06
CA CYS A 279 -13.66 4.98 -4.53
C CYS A 279 -13.55 4.93 -6.05
N VAL A 280 -14.67 4.72 -6.73
CA VAL A 280 -14.71 4.47 -8.16
C VAL A 280 -15.90 5.19 -8.81
N PRO A 281 -15.83 5.56 -10.10
CA PRO A 281 -17.01 6.03 -10.83
C PRO A 281 -18.07 4.93 -10.87
N SER A 282 -19.35 5.32 -10.88
CA SER A 282 -20.44 4.34 -10.97
C SER A 282 -20.42 3.66 -12.34
N SER A 283 -20.65 2.35 -12.36
CA SER A 283 -20.96 1.64 -13.60
C SER A 283 -22.45 1.77 -13.94
N LYS A 284 -22.77 1.73 -15.24
CA LYS A 284 -24.16 1.60 -15.73
C LYS A 284 -24.68 0.17 -15.61
N ASN A 285 -23.78 -0.81 -15.53
CA ASN A 285 -24.12 -2.21 -15.40
C ASN A 285 -24.36 -2.59 -13.94
N PRO A 286 -25.25 -3.57 -13.70
CA PRO A 286 -25.52 -4.05 -12.35
C PRO A 286 -24.28 -4.74 -11.76
N TYR A 287 -23.97 -4.40 -10.52
CA TYR A 287 -22.93 -5.09 -9.76
C TYR A 287 -23.34 -6.55 -9.51
N PRO A 288 -22.39 -7.50 -9.56
CA PRO A 288 -22.64 -8.88 -9.16
C PRO A 288 -22.95 -8.94 -7.67
N VAL A 289 -23.62 -10.00 -7.25
CA VAL A 289 -24.01 -10.17 -5.85
C VAL A 289 -22.77 -10.47 -4.99
N PHE A 290 -22.55 -9.65 -3.97
CA PHE A 290 -21.50 -9.84 -2.99
C PHE A 290 -22.00 -10.75 -1.85
N HIS A 291 -21.87 -12.07 -2.04
CA HIS A 291 -22.44 -13.08 -1.14
C HIS A 291 -21.81 -13.11 0.27
N CYS A 292 -20.62 -12.53 0.41
CA CYS A 292 -19.81 -12.57 1.62
C CYS A 292 -19.55 -11.18 2.23
N LEU A 293 -20.01 -10.09 1.59
CA LEU A 293 -19.67 -8.74 2.03
C LEU A 293 -20.32 -8.41 3.38
N VAL A 294 -19.47 -8.14 4.38
CA VAL A 294 -19.87 -7.81 5.75
C VAL A 294 -19.64 -6.33 6.05
N ARG A 295 -18.55 -5.76 5.53
CA ARG A 295 -18.19 -4.35 5.74
C ARG A 295 -17.93 -3.65 4.41
N LEU A 296 -18.63 -2.55 4.20
CA LEU A 296 -18.49 -1.71 3.01
C LEU A 296 -18.08 -0.30 3.43
N LYS A 297 -17.01 0.21 2.82
CA LYS A 297 -16.63 1.62 2.87
C LYS A 297 -16.76 2.21 1.47
N ILE A 298 -17.47 3.32 1.32
CA ILE A 298 -17.57 4.06 0.05
C ILE A 298 -17.01 5.46 0.24
N CYS A 299 -16.18 5.89 -0.71
CA CYS A 299 -15.72 7.26 -0.80
C CYS A 299 -16.78 8.14 -1.47
N THR A 300 -17.09 9.29 -0.89
CA THR A 300 -18.12 10.23 -1.38
C THR A 300 -17.55 11.37 -2.24
N CYS A 301 -16.34 11.18 -2.82
CA CYS A 301 -15.67 12.21 -3.62
C CYS A 301 -16.08 12.22 -5.10
N GLU A 302 -16.60 11.10 -5.62
CA GLU A 302 -17.03 10.96 -7.01
C GLU A 302 -18.46 11.50 -7.20
N THR A 303 -18.78 12.05 -8.36
CA THR A 303 -20.13 12.58 -8.66
C THR A 303 -21.23 11.55 -8.54
N GLU A 304 -21.00 10.33 -9.02
CA GLU A 304 -22.02 9.28 -9.04
C GLU A 304 -21.97 8.36 -7.80
N TRP A 305 -21.37 8.81 -6.69
CA TRP A 305 -21.21 7.99 -5.49
C TRP A 305 -22.56 7.47 -4.92
N LEU A 306 -23.66 8.20 -5.14
CA LEU A 306 -25.01 7.77 -4.76
C LEU A 306 -25.47 6.55 -5.57
N ASN A 307 -25.22 6.55 -6.88
CA ASN A 307 -25.54 5.43 -7.76
C ASN A 307 -24.71 4.20 -7.40
N LEU A 308 -23.42 4.40 -7.11
CA LEU A 308 -22.53 3.37 -6.60
C LEU A 308 -23.04 2.79 -5.29
N LEU A 309 -23.34 3.64 -4.31
CA LEU A 309 -23.88 3.25 -3.00
C LEU A 309 -25.12 2.38 -3.18
N MET A 310 -26.10 2.85 -3.94
CA MET A 310 -27.35 2.13 -4.13
C MET A 310 -27.18 0.80 -4.85
N SER A 311 -26.28 0.74 -5.84
CA SER A 311 -26.00 -0.48 -6.59
C SER A 311 -25.34 -1.54 -5.70
N VAL A 312 -24.34 -1.15 -4.92
CA VAL A 312 -23.63 -2.08 -4.02
C VAL A 312 -24.53 -2.51 -2.86
N LEU A 313 -25.34 -1.60 -2.28
CA LEU A 313 -26.31 -1.98 -1.23
C LEU A 313 -27.31 -3.03 -1.73
N LYS A 314 -27.84 -2.88 -2.95
CA LYS A 314 -28.74 -3.87 -3.57
C LYS A 314 -28.04 -5.21 -3.79
N ALA A 315 -26.75 -5.20 -4.11
CA ALA A 315 -25.94 -6.39 -4.36
C ALA A 315 -25.39 -7.07 -3.09
N SER A 316 -25.58 -6.51 -1.89
CA SER A 316 -24.86 -6.93 -0.67
C SER A 316 -25.79 -7.41 0.44
N PRO A 317 -26.47 -8.56 0.31
CA PRO A 317 -27.55 -8.98 1.22
C PRO A 317 -27.11 -9.26 2.66
N LYS A 318 -25.82 -9.48 2.93
CA LYS A 318 -25.28 -9.78 4.28
C LYS A 318 -24.53 -8.61 4.92
N LEU A 319 -24.63 -7.41 4.34
CA LEU A 319 -23.89 -6.25 4.82
C LEU A 319 -24.28 -5.89 6.26
N ARG A 320 -23.30 -5.80 7.16
CA ARG A 320 -23.51 -5.47 8.59
C ARG A 320 -22.99 -4.09 8.97
N ALA A 321 -21.94 -3.60 8.30
CA ALA A 321 -21.38 -2.28 8.56
C ALA A 321 -21.20 -1.49 7.27
N LEU A 322 -21.72 -0.26 7.25
CA LEU A 322 -21.54 0.70 6.17
C LEU A 322 -20.72 1.89 6.68
N LYS A 323 -19.73 2.32 5.90
CA LYS A 323 -18.95 3.52 6.16
C LYS A 323 -18.94 4.43 4.94
N LEU A 324 -19.26 5.69 5.13
CA LEU A 324 -19.20 6.74 4.12
C LEU A 324 -18.12 7.74 4.55
N ASP A 325 -17.23 8.13 3.64
CA ASP A 325 -16.08 8.98 3.99
C ASP A 325 -15.62 9.76 2.76
N GLN A 326 -15.56 11.09 2.85
CA GLN A 326 -14.97 11.90 1.78
C GLN A 326 -13.44 11.88 1.88
N CYS A 327 -12.81 10.78 1.44
CA CYS A 327 -11.36 10.58 1.56
C CYS A 327 -10.56 11.54 0.67
N HIS A 328 -11.08 11.90 -0.51
CA HIS A 328 -10.43 12.77 -1.49
C HIS A 328 -11.18 14.10 -1.67
N PRO A 329 -10.52 15.16 -2.14
CA PRO A 329 -11.20 16.39 -2.56
C PRO A 329 -12.26 16.09 -3.63
N LEU A 330 -13.31 16.90 -3.69
CA LEU A 330 -14.23 16.86 -4.83
C LEU A 330 -13.47 17.30 -6.08
N ARG A 331 -13.73 16.64 -7.21
CA ARG A 331 -13.23 17.11 -8.50
C ARG A 331 -13.84 18.49 -8.78
N ALA A 332 -12.99 19.47 -9.11
CA ALA A 332 -13.43 20.84 -9.32
C ALA A 332 -14.45 20.93 -10.46
N ASN A 333 -15.46 21.80 -10.32
CA ASN A 333 -16.53 22.07 -11.29
C ASN A 333 -17.64 21.01 -11.43
N GLU A 334 -17.65 19.95 -10.62
CA GLU A 334 -18.74 18.97 -10.65
C GLU A 334 -19.81 19.27 -9.59
N ALA A 335 -21.08 19.30 -10.02
CA ALA A 335 -22.21 19.48 -9.10
C ALA A 335 -22.36 18.24 -8.20
N ARG A 336 -22.72 18.45 -6.93
CA ARG A 336 -23.13 17.35 -6.05
C ARG A 336 -24.32 16.61 -6.68
N PRO A 337 -24.37 15.27 -6.59
CA PRO A 337 -25.47 14.53 -7.17
C PRO A 337 -26.77 14.80 -6.40
N CYS A 338 -27.88 14.88 -7.13
CA CYS A 338 -29.20 14.91 -6.52
C CYS A 338 -29.58 13.50 -6.04
N TRP A 339 -30.09 13.39 -4.82
CA TRP A 339 -30.65 12.15 -4.34
C TRP A 339 -31.93 11.79 -5.10
N SER A 340 -32.07 10.51 -5.43
CA SER A 340 -33.33 9.95 -5.91
C SER A 340 -33.65 8.72 -5.07
N GLU A 341 -34.74 8.80 -4.31
CA GLU A 341 -35.10 7.72 -3.40
C GLU A 341 -35.40 6.44 -4.21
N PRO A 342 -34.78 5.29 -3.85
CA PRO A 342 -35.02 4.05 -4.57
C PRO A 342 -36.45 3.53 -4.34
N SER A 343 -37.06 3.01 -5.41
CA SER A 343 -38.41 2.41 -5.34
C SER A 343 -38.50 1.18 -4.43
N ARG A 344 -37.38 0.51 -4.17
CA ARG A 344 -37.28 -0.66 -3.26
C ARG A 344 -36.10 -0.49 -2.33
N VAL A 345 -36.34 -0.71 -1.05
CA VAL A 345 -35.31 -0.71 -0.01
C VAL A 345 -34.39 -1.92 -0.21
N PRO A 346 -33.06 -1.72 -0.31
CA PRO A 346 -32.08 -2.80 -0.30
C PRO A 346 -32.28 -3.78 0.87
N VAL A 347 -32.17 -5.08 0.58
CA VAL A 347 -32.41 -6.15 1.56
C VAL A 347 -31.53 -5.97 2.80
N CYS A 348 -30.27 -5.58 2.63
CA CYS A 348 -29.34 -5.40 3.75
C CYS A 348 -29.78 -4.34 4.75
N LEU A 349 -30.40 -3.24 4.30
CA LEU A 349 -30.90 -2.20 5.20
C LEU A 349 -32.04 -2.72 6.08
N SER A 350 -32.91 -3.56 5.53
CA SER A 350 -34.05 -4.10 6.27
C SER A 350 -33.71 -5.34 7.12
N SER A 351 -32.61 -6.04 6.86
CA SER A 351 -32.38 -7.38 7.43
C SER A 351 -31.02 -7.62 8.11
N SER A 352 -29.98 -6.83 7.82
CA SER A 352 -28.62 -7.16 8.29
C SER A 352 -27.77 -5.98 8.75
N LEU A 353 -28.05 -4.75 8.31
CA LEU A 353 -27.20 -3.59 8.63
C LEU A 353 -27.33 -3.23 10.12
N GLU A 354 -26.21 -3.30 10.83
CA GLU A 354 -26.11 -3.05 12.27
C GLU A 354 -25.45 -1.71 12.59
N THR A 355 -24.47 -1.28 11.78
CA THR A 355 -23.74 -0.04 12.02
C THR A 355 -23.60 0.79 10.76
N ALA A 356 -23.77 2.10 10.88
CA ALA A 356 -23.45 3.08 9.84
C ALA A 356 -22.49 4.13 10.39
N GLU A 357 -21.41 4.43 9.68
CA GLU A 357 -20.46 5.47 10.06
C GLU A 357 -20.35 6.48 8.92
N TRP A 358 -20.46 7.76 9.23
CA TRP A 358 -20.26 8.84 8.27
C TRP A 358 -19.12 9.74 8.72
N PHE A 359 -18.07 9.79 7.92
CA PHE A 359 -16.90 10.62 8.16
C PHE A 359 -16.92 11.86 7.29
N LYS A 360 -16.52 12.99 7.90
CA LYS A 360 -16.49 14.31 7.25
C LYS A 360 -17.84 14.74 6.68
N TYR A 361 -18.93 14.39 7.36
CA TYR A 361 -20.29 14.80 7.01
C TYR A 361 -20.40 16.33 7.02
N GLN A 362 -20.94 16.92 5.95
CA GLN A 362 -21.08 18.37 5.79
C GLN A 362 -22.51 18.85 6.00
N GLY A 363 -23.50 17.95 6.02
CA GLY A 363 -24.91 18.31 6.11
C GLY A 363 -25.42 18.93 4.83
N ALA A 364 -24.87 18.55 3.69
CA ALA A 364 -25.45 18.88 2.39
C ALA A 364 -26.80 18.15 2.23
N GLU A 365 -27.68 18.66 1.36
CA GLU A 365 -29.06 18.17 1.25
C GLU A 365 -29.09 16.67 0.88
N GLU A 366 -28.26 16.26 -0.09
CA GLU A 366 -28.15 14.86 -0.49
C GLU A 366 -27.62 13.97 0.63
N GLU A 367 -26.70 14.47 1.47
CA GLU A 367 -26.19 13.71 2.62
C GLU A 367 -27.26 13.54 3.69
N LYS A 368 -28.07 14.59 3.94
CA LYS A 368 -29.23 14.55 4.84
C LYS A 368 -30.25 13.52 4.37
N GLU A 369 -30.59 13.52 3.08
CA GLU A 369 -31.57 12.60 2.51
C GLU A 369 -31.11 11.13 2.59
N VAL A 370 -29.83 10.85 2.28
CA VAL A 370 -29.25 9.50 2.42
C VAL A 370 -29.24 9.06 3.89
N ALA A 371 -28.83 9.93 4.80
CA ALA A 371 -28.80 9.61 6.23
C ALA A 371 -30.23 9.31 6.76
N ALA A 372 -31.21 10.14 6.41
CA ALA A 372 -32.61 9.92 6.74
C ALA A 372 -33.13 8.60 6.15
N PHE A 373 -32.79 8.29 4.90
CA PHE A 373 -33.16 7.04 4.25
C PHE A 373 -32.58 5.81 4.97
N ILE A 374 -31.30 5.83 5.36
CA ILE A 374 -30.66 4.74 6.11
C ILE A 374 -31.34 4.55 7.47
N LEU A 375 -31.58 5.63 8.22
CA LEU A 375 -32.23 5.57 9.55
C LEU A 375 -33.68 5.07 9.46
N ARG A 376 -34.43 5.49 8.43
CA ARG A 376 -35.82 5.06 8.17
C ARG A 376 -35.90 3.63 7.64
N SER A 377 -34.87 3.14 6.97
CA SER A 377 -34.85 1.80 6.36
C SER A 377 -34.21 0.74 7.26
N GLY A 378 -33.30 1.14 8.13
CA GLY A 378 -32.48 0.30 9.00
C GLY A 378 -33.26 -0.35 10.15
N CYS A 379 -33.85 -1.54 9.92
CA CYS A 379 -34.61 -2.24 10.97
C CYS A 379 -33.71 -2.81 12.09
N TRP A 380 -32.46 -3.18 11.77
CA TRP A 380 -31.51 -3.81 12.69
C TRP A 380 -30.37 -2.89 13.11
N LEU A 381 -30.47 -1.61 12.75
CA LEU A 381 -29.43 -0.62 13.01
C LEU A 381 -29.30 -0.39 14.52
N LYS A 382 -28.10 -0.57 15.04
CA LYS A 382 -27.77 -0.41 16.47
C LYS A 382 -27.06 0.92 16.73
N LYS A 383 -26.17 1.31 15.83
CA LYS A 383 -25.34 2.51 15.99
C LYS A 383 -25.16 3.25 14.67
N VAL A 384 -25.35 4.56 14.72
CA VAL A 384 -24.91 5.49 13.68
C VAL A 384 -23.88 6.43 14.30
N SER A 385 -22.68 6.51 13.73
CA SER A 385 -21.65 7.47 14.12
C SER A 385 -21.48 8.51 13.03
N VAL A 386 -21.47 9.80 13.40
CA VAL A 386 -21.22 10.89 12.45
C VAL A 386 -20.08 11.77 12.97
N SER A 387 -19.06 11.97 12.14
CA SER A 387 -18.00 12.94 12.36
C SER A 387 -18.01 14.01 11.28
N THR A 388 -17.62 15.23 11.62
CA THR A 388 -17.64 16.39 10.72
C THR A 388 -16.35 17.19 10.80
N ASN A 389 -15.96 17.80 9.68
CA ASN A 389 -14.83 18.73 9.60
C ASN A 389 -15.29 20.20 9.65
N ILE A 390 -16.57 20.48 9.89
CA ILE A 390 -17.08 21.84 10.04
C ILE A 390 -16.46 22.47 11.29
N THR A 391 -15.75 23.58 11.09
CA THR A 391 -15.10 24.33 12.17
C THR A 391 -16.04 25.33 12.85
N ASP A 392 -17.09 25.78 12.16
CA ASP A 392 -18.11 26.68 12.70
C ASP A 392 -19.01 25.92 13.70
N PRO A 393 -19.00 26.29 15.00
CA PRO A 393 -19.73 25.57 16.02
C PRO A 393 -21.26 25.70 15.89
N ASN A 394 -21.76 26.82 15.35
CA ASN A 394 -23.20 27.02 15.16
C ASN A 394 -23.70 26.14 14.02
N LYS A 395 -23.00 26.14 12.88
CA LYS A 395 -23.32 25.25 11.75
C LYS A 395 -23.19 23.77 12.13
N LYS A 396 -22.15 23.41 12.90
CA LYS A 396 -22.00 22.05 13.45
C LYS A 396 -23.21 21.71 14.31
N LEU A 397 -23.62 22.57 15.25
CA LEU A 397 -24.77 22.31 16.13
C LEU A 397 -26.09 22.18 15.37
N GLU A 398 -26.36 23.04 14.39
CA GLU A 398 -27.57 22.97 13.55
C GLU A 398 -27.63 21.65 12.79
N MET A 399 -26.54 21.28 12.13
CA MET A 399 -26.43 20.00 11.41
C MET A 399 -26.67 18.79 12.32
N LEU A 400 -26.11 18.80 13.54
CA LEU A 400 -26.29 17.72 14.51
C LEU A 400 -27.74 17.63 15.01
N LYS A 401 -28.40 18.77 15.22
CA LYS A 401 -29.82 18.83 15.58
C LYS A 401 -30.68 18.22 14.47
N ASP A 402 -30.45 18.61 13.22
CA ASP A 402 -31.18 18.07 12.07
C ASP A 402 -31.09 16.54 12.03
N LEU A 403 -29.89 15.97 12.13
CA LEU A 403 -29.68 14.52 12.15
C LEU A 403 -30.39 13.83 13.32
N SER A 404 -30.42 14.47 14.50
CA SER A 404 -31.06 13.90 15.70
C SER A 404 -32.59 13.82 15.60
N LEU A 405 -33.18 14.66 14.75
CA LEU A 405 -34.63 14.73 14.52
C LEU A 405 -35.11 13.68 13.51
N PHE A 406 -34.21 13.02 12.79
CA PHE A 406 -34.58 12.02 11.80
C PHE A 406 -35.27 10.81 12.43
N PHE A 407 -36.33 10.35 11.75
CA PHE A 407 -37.06 9.17 12.17
C PHE A 407 -36.17 7.93 12.09
N ARG A 408 -36.17 7.15 13.17
CA ARG A 408 -35.42 5.90 13.30
C ARG A 408 -36.39 4.73 13.30
N ARG A 409 -36.20 3.79 12.37
CA ARG A 409 -37.03 2.57 12.33
C ARG A 409 -36.65 1.56 13.40
N SER A 410 -35.35 1.45 13.71
CA SER A 410 -34.86 0.62 14.81
C SER A 410 -34.95 1.38 16.14
N PRO A 411 -35.68 0.86 17.16
CA PRO A 411 -35.80 1.51 18.46
C PRO A 411 -34.50 1.46 19.27
N THR A 412 -33.61 0.51 18.96
CA THR A 412 -32.30 0.37 19.62
C THR A 412 -31.21 1.23 18.99
N CYS A 413 -31.51 1.94 17.90
CA CYS A 413 -30.54 2.72 17.16
C CYS A 413 -30.12 3.99 17.92
N GLN A 414 -28.85 4.02 18.32
CA GLN A 414 -28.21 5.19 18.91
C GLN A 414 -27.45 6.00 17.85
N ILE A 415 -27.56 7.32 17.91
CA ILE A 415 -26.77 8.23 17.08
C ILE A 415 -25.67 8.81 17.99
N ALA A 416 -24.42 8.64 17.58
CA ALA A 416 -23.23 9.15 18.24
C ALA A 416 -22.56 10.18 17.33
N PHE A 417 -21.98 11.20 17.95
CA PHE A 417 -21.32 12.30 17.27
C PHE A 417 -19.92 12.49 17.82
N ASP A 418 -18.94 12.69 16.94
CA ASP A 418 -17.53 12.91 17.29
C ASP A 418 -17.13 14.41 17.29
#